data_AF-A0A0C2ZV94-F1
#
_entry.id   AF-A0A0C2ZV94-F1
#
_cell.length_a   1.000
_cell.length_b   1.000
_cell.length_c   1.000
_cell.angle_alpha   90.00
_cell.angle_beta   90.00
_cell.angle_gamma   90.00
#
_symmetry.space_group_name_H-M   'P 1'
#
loop_
_entity.id
_entity.type
_entity.pdbx_description
1 polymer ?
#
loop_
_entity_poly.entity_id
_entity_poly.type
_entity_poly.pdbx_seq_one_letter_code
_entity_poly.pdbx_strand_id
1 'polypeptide(L)'
;MKHRAFSLIELLVVVFLISLVYYFVLSNVAMDKNQEEKILTPLTLPSIAQELLESEGELFCINECQTCYYALANGDIHSFEGKIDLGKEVEVYTLDRSNSLQKQEFGRIDDAKVCLRFRLYLNQSSTKLVIQNTHGVFYLPSYFGEPQKVATLEEAQELWIQHNRIISSGGDFY
;
A
#
# COMPACT_ATOMS: atom_id res chain seq x y z
N MET A 1 -31.25 -56.73 25.53
CA MET A 1 -30.60 -55.50 25.04
C MET A 1 -30.50 -55.57 23.52
N LYS A 2 -31.29 -54.79 22.77
CA LYS A 2 -31.18 -54.70 21.31
C LYS A 2 -30.13 -53.65 20.98
N HIS A 3 -28.93 -54.07 20.56
CA HIS A 3 -28.02 -53.18 19.86
C HIS A 3 -28.68 -52.82 18.53
N ARG A 4 -29.07 -51.55 18.36
CA ARG A 4 -29.48 -51.03 17.04
C ARG A 4 -28.21 -50.82 16.25
N ALA A 5 -27.96 -51.68 15.28
CA ALA A 5 -26.91 -51.46 14.30
C ALA A 5 -27.27 -50.21 13.49
N PHE A 6 -26.31 -49.30 13.35
CA PHE A 6 -26.43 -48.12 12.49
C PHE A 6 -26.79 -48.57 11.08
N SER A 7 -27.73 -47.86 10.44
CA SER A 7 -28.04 -48.13 9.04
C SER A 7 -26.85 -47.74 8.15
N LEU A 8 -26.63 -48.49 7.08
CA LEU A 8 -25.52 -48.24 6.14
C LEU A 8 -25.62 -46.83 5.52
N ILE A 9 -26.85 -46.34 5.31
CA ILE A 9 -27.09 -44.97 4.82
C ILE A 9 -26.79 -43.91 5.87
N GLU A 10 -27.04 -44.21 7.15
CA GLU A 10 -26.80 -43.30 8.27
C GLU A 10 -25.30 -43.10 8.48
N LEU A 11 -24.52 -44.18 8.35
CA LEU A 11 -23.07 -44.13 8.37
C LEU A 11 -22.51 -43.25 7.24
N LEU A 12 -23.04 -43.39 6.01
CA LEU A 12 -22.59 -42.62 4.85
C LEU A 12 -22.84 -41.12 5.05
N VAL A 13 -24.02 -40.75 5.54
CA VAL A 13 -24.38 -39.35 5.82
C VAL A 13 -23.46 -38.77 6.89
N VAL A 14 -23.15 -39.53 7.95
CA VAL A 14 -22.25 -39.06 9.02
C VAL A 14 -20.83 -38.81 8.51
N VAL A 15 -20.27 -39.73 7.72
CA VAL A 15 -18.93 -39.56 7.13
C VAL A 15 -18.88 -38.35 6.19
N PHE A 16 -19.92 -38.15 5.39
CA PHE A 16 -20.03 -36.99 4.51
C PHE A 16 -20.07 -35.67 5.31
N LEU A 17 -20.88 -35.58 6.37
CA LEU A 17 -20.97 -34.39 7.21
C LEU A 17 -19.65 -34.07 7.92
N ILE A 18 -18.95 -35.09 8.45
CA ILE A 18 -17.64 -34.91 9.08
C ILE A 18 -16.63 -34.38 8.06
N SER A 19 -16.64 -34.87 6.81
CA SER A 19 -15.74 -34.39 5.76
C SER A 19 -15.96 -32.92 5.40
N LEU A 20 -17.22 -32.46 5.36
CA LEU A 20 -17.55 -31.05 5.11
C LEU A 20 -17.09 -30.15 6.25
N VAL A 21 -17.36 -30.54 7.50
CA VAL A 21 -16.91 -29.77 8.67
C VAL A 21 -15.39 -29.68 8.70
N TYR A 22 -14.69 -30.79 8.41
CA TYR A 22 -13.23 -30.80 8.38
C TYR A 22 -12.67 -29.89 7.27
N TYR A 23 -13.30 -29.87 6.09
CA TYR A 23 -12.94 -28.97 5.00
C TYR A 23 -13.11 -27.50 5.41
N PHE A 24 -14.24 -27.12 6.01
CA PHE A 24 -14.47 -25.75 6.49
C PHE A 24 -13.53 -25.34 7.63
N VAL A 25 -13.17 -26.25 8.52
CA VAL A 25 -12.21 -25.95 9.60
C VAL A 25 -10.81 -25.76 9.03
N LEU A 26 -10.36 -26.63 8.11
CA LEU A 26 -9.05 -26.49 7.46
C LEU A 26 -8.97 -25.26 6.57
N SER A 27 -10.04 -24.90 5.85
CA SER A 27 -10.04 -23.71 4.98
C SER A 27 -9.87 -22.41 5.78
N ASN A 28 -10.47 -22.33 6.97
CA ASN A 28 -10.33 -21.16 7.84
C ASN A 28 -8.96 -21.12 8.55
N VAL A 29 -8.39 -22.27 8.93
CA VAL A 29 -7.05 -22.34 9.57
C VAL A 29 -5.91 -22.10 8.57
N ALA A 30 -6.12 -22.41 7.27
CA ALA A 30 -5.14 -22.16 6.23
C ALA A 30 -5.07 -20.68 5.79
N MET A 31 -6.01 -19.83 6.19
CA MET A 31 -5.99 -18.39 5.87
C MET A 31 -5.09 -17.55 6.79
N ASP A 32 -4.56 -18.13 7.87
CA ASP A 32 -3.79 -17.38 8.89
C ASP A 32 -2.26 -17.62 8.84
N LYS A 33 -1.74 -18.13 7.72
CA LYS A 33 -0.32 -18.54 7.61
C LYS A 33 0.49 -17.99 6.45
N ASN A 34 0.02 -16.93 5.79
CA ASN A 34 0.80 -16.21 4.78
C ASN A 34 0.57 -14.68 4.89
N GLN A 35 0.64 -14.09 6.08
CA GLN A 35 1.04 -12.69 6.14
C GLN A 35 2.53 -12.66 5.82
N GLU A 36 2.86 -12.63 4.52
CA GLU A 36 4.16 -12.10 4.09
C GLU A 36 4.33 -10.76 4.80
N GLU A 37 5.38 -10.68 5.62
CA GLU A 37 5.69 -9.50 6.41
C GLU A 37 5.77 -8.31 5.46
N LYS A 38 4.79 -7.40 5.51
CA LYS A 38 4.64 -6.32 4.52
C LYS A 38 5.82 -5.35 4.67
N ILE A 39 6.75 -5.44 3.73
CA ILE A 39 7.91 -4.55 3.68
C ILE A 39 7.49 -3.25 3.01
N LEU A 40 7.64 -2.13 3.71
CA LEU A 40 7.42 -0.79 3.18
C LEU A 40 8.58 -0.37 2.28
N THR A 41 8.36 -0.42 0.97
CA THR A 41 9.29 -0.02 -0.09
C THR A 41 8.63 1.08 -0.93
N PRO A 42 9.36 1.79 -1.80
CA PRO A 42 8.75 2.76 -2.71
C PRO A 42 7.64 2.15 -3.58
N LEU A 43 7.74 0.86 -3.93
CA LEU A 43 6.76 0.17 -4.77
C LEU A 43 5.52 -0.30 -3.99
N THR A 44 5.70 -0.69 -2.72
CA THR A 44 4.60 -1.16 -1.85
C THR A 44 3.97 -0.03 -1.04
N LEU A 45 4.55 1.17 -1.06
CA LEU A 45 4.06 2.34 -0.32
C LEU A 45 2.57 2.63 -0.57
N PRO A 46 2.07 2.69 -1.82
CA PRO A 46 0.66 3.01 -2.04
C PRO A 46 -0.30 1.94 -1.52
N SER A 47 0.01 0.66 -1.70
CA SER A 47 -0.85 -0.44 -1.24
C SER A 47 -0.86 -0.54 0.29
N ILE A 48 0.29 -0.39 0.93
CA ILE A 48 0.40 -0.35 2.40
C ILE A 48 -0.34 0.88 2.95
N ALA A 49 -0.17 2.06 2.35
CA ALA A 49 -0.89 3.25 2.80
C ALA A 49 -2.42 3.10 2.64
N GLN A 50 -2.89 2.49 1.56
CA GLN A 50 -4.32 2.24 1.34
C GLN A 50 -4.91 1.28 2.38
N GLU A 51 -4.16 0.25 2.76
CA GLU A 51 -4.56 -0.69 3.81
C GLU A 51 -4.57 -0.06 5.20
N LEU A 52 -3.54 0.72 5.55
CA LEU A 52 -3.43 1.32 6.89
C LEU A 52 -4.44 2.43 7.14
N LEU A 53 -4.75 3.22 6.12
CA LEU A 53 -5.57 4.42 6.28
C LEU A 53 -7.06 4.15 6.11
N GLU A 54 -7.44 3.12 5.34
CA GLU A 54 -8.80 2.75 4.88
C GLU A 54 -9.58 3.85 4.12
N SER A 55 -9.28 5.13 4.38
CA SER A 55 -9.92 6.34 3.89
C SER A 55 -8.89 7.48 3.81
N GLU A 56 -9.27 8.74 4.04
CA GLU A 56 -8.30 9.83 4.02
C GLU A 56 -7.32 9.77 5.19
N GLY A 57 -6.08 10.16 4.93
CA GLY A 57 -5.03 10.19 5.95
C GLY A 57 -3.65 10.36 5.32
N GLU A 58 -2.61 10.28 6.13
CA GLU A 58 -1.23 10.36 5.63
C GLU A 58 -0.28 9.39 6.31
N LEU A 59 0.63 8.82 5.53
CA LEU A 59 1.80 8.09 6.00
C LEU A 59 3.01 9.01 5.87
N PHE A 60 3.81 9.13 6.92
CA PHE A 60 5.03 9.92 6.91
C PHE A 60 6.17 9.22 7.61
N CYS A 61 7.40 9.50 7.17
CA CYS A 61 8.60 8.92 7.73
C CYS A 61 9.60 9.98 8.16
N ILE A 62 10.31 9.70 9.25
CA ILE A 62 11.34 10.54 9.86
C ILE A 62 12.62 9.71 10.08
N ASN A 63 13.65 10.31 10.68
CA ASN A 63 14.91 9.64 11.02
C ASN A 63 15.54 8.94 9.81
N GLU A 64 15.78 9.70 8.73
CA GLU A 64 16.33 9.15 7.47
C GLU A 64 15.49 8.01 6.88
N CYS A 65 14.16 8.11 7.03
CA CYS A 65 13.17 7.17 6.52
C CYS A 65 13.27 5.76 7.14
N GLN A 66 13.81 5.67 8.36
CA GLN A 66 13.90 4.42 9.13
C GLN A 66 12.72 4.23 10.09
N THR A 67 11.94 5.28 10.37
CA THR A 67 10.76 5.22 11.24
C THR A 67 9.60 5.89 10.53
N CYS A 68 8.48 5.18 10.42
CA CYS A 68 7.28 5.67 9.75
C CYS A 68 6.07 5.62 10.69
N TYR A 69 5.16 6.55 10.47
CA TYR A 69 3.91 6.71 11.19
C TYR A 69 2.79 6.92 10.17
N TYR A 70 1.55 6.66 10.60
CA TYR A 70 0.38 7.03 9.84
C TYR A 70 -0.61 7.80 10.72
N ALA A 71 -1.19 8.84 10.14
CA ALA A 71 -2.21 9.68 10.76
C ALA A 71 -3.54 9.44 10.05
N LEU A 72 -4.55 9.05 10.83
CA LEU A 72 -5.92 8.86 10.36
C LEU A 72 -6.67 10.19 10.30
N ALA A 73 -7.79 10.22 9.57
CA ALA A 73 -8.65 11.40 9.43
C ALA A 73 -9.12 12.01 10.77
N ASN A 74 -9.27 11.17 11.80
CA ASN A 74 -9.68 11.59 13.14
C ASN A 74 -8.54 12.24 13.97
N GLY A 75 -7.32 12.27 13.44
CA GLY A 75 -6.13 12.82 14.09
C GLY A 75 -5.32 11.82 14.90
N ASP A 76 -5.75 10.54 14.98
CA ASP A 76 -4.98 9.51 15.65
C ASP A 76 -3.71 9.19 14.86
N ILE A 77 -2.58 9.10 15.57
CA ILE A 77 -1.26 8.80 14.98
C ILE A 77 -0.78 7.47 15.52
N HIS A 78 -0.38 6.60 14.62
CA HIS A 78 0.09 5.26 14.93
C HIS A 78 1.48 5.03 14.33
N SER A 79 2.28 4.23 15.03
CA SER A 79 3.57 3.73 14.52
C SER A 79 3.33 2.64 13.48
N PHE A 80 4.13 2.65 12.41
CA PHE A 80 4.15 1.54 11.46
C PHE A 80 5.07 0.43 11.98
N GLU A 81 4.50 -0.73 12.30
CA GLU A 81 5.20 -1.85 12.92
C GLU A 81 5.84 -2.84 11.92
N GLY A 82 5.67 -2.62 10.61
CA GLY A 82 6.25 -3.46 9.57
C GLY A 82 7.72 -3.18 9.29
N LYS A 83 8.35 -4.04 8.47
CA LYS A 83 9.72 -3.80 7.97
C LYS A 83 9.73 -2.60 7.04
N ILE A 84 10.72 -1.72 7.18
CA ILE A 84 10.88 -0.54 6.32
C ILE A 84 12.14 -0.73 5.47
N ASP A 85 11.99 -0.62 4.15
CA ASP A 85 13.07 -0.65 3.18
C ASP A 85 12.85 0.41 2.08
N LEU A 86 12.92 1.68 2.50
CA LEU A 86 12.82 2.84 1.61
C LEU A 86 14.17 3.25 0.98
N GLY A 87 15.24 2.48 1.21
CA GLY A 87 16.61 2.85 0.83
C GLY A 87 17.18 3.97 1.70
N LYS A 88 18.40 4.41 1.37
CA LYS A 88 19.05 5.57 1.99
C LYS A 88 18.99 6.78 1.06
N GLU A 89 19.24 7.96 1.62
CA GLU A 89 19.26 9.22 0.87
C GLU A 89 17.95 9.44 0.09
N VAL A 90 16.82 9.23 0.78
CA VAL A 90 15.49 9.37 0.16
C VAL A 90 15.22 10.82 -0.20
N GLU A 91 15.06 11.06 -1.49
CA GLU A 91 14.65 12.35 -2.06
C GLU A 91 13.30 12.17 -2.75
N VAL A 92 12.38 13.07 -2.45
CA VAL A 92 11.03 13.05 -3.01
C VAL A 92 10.86 14.24 -3.91
N TYR A 93 10.27 14.04 -5.09
CA TYR A 93 10.05 15.08 -6.08
C TYR A 93 8.57 15.14 -6.48
N THR A 94 8.13 16.35 -6.82
CA THR A 94 6.82 16.62 -7.42
C THR A 94 7.01 17.45 -8.70
N LEU A 95 5.99 17.51 -9.56
CA LEU A 95 5.99 18.45 -10.68
C LEU A 95 5.44 19.81 -10.28
N ASP A 96 6.16 20.86 -10.66
CA ASP A 96 5.66 22.22 -10.62
C ASP A 96 4.77 22.55 -11.83
N ARG A 97 4.30 23.80 -11.89
CA ARG A 97 3.44 24.31 -12.97
C ARG A 97 4.12 24.35 -14.34
N SER A 98 5.45 24.35 -14.38
CA SER A 98 6.27 24.28 -15.59
C SER A 98 6.62 22.85 -15.98
N ASN A 99 6.02 21.84 -15.35
CA ASN A 99 6.34 20.42 -15.54
C ASN A 99 7.81 20.10 -15.23
N SER A 100 8.46 20.83 -14.33
CA SER A 100 9.80 20.51 -13.86
C SER A 100 9.74 19.79 -12.52
N LEU A 101 10.61 18.79 -12.32
CA LEU A 101 10.74 18.11 -11.03
C LEU A 101 11.33 19.05 -9.99
N GLN A 102 10.61 19.22 -8.89
CA GLN A 102 11.03 20.00 -7.73
C GLN A 102 11.17 19.06 -6.54
N LYS A 103 12.32 19.15 -5.86
CA LYS A 103 12.54 18.42 -4.62
C LYS A 103 11.58 18.93 -3.54
N GLN A 104 10.87 18.02 -2.92
CA GLN A 104 9.89 18.30 -1.89
C GLN A 104 10.55 18.29 -0.52
N GLU A 105 10.41 19.40 0.20
CA GLU A 105 10.80 19.50 1.61
C GLU A 105 9.52 19.49 2.46
N PHE A 106 9.43 18.53 3.40
CA PHE A 106 8.23 18.29 4.21
C PHE A 106 8.28 18.94 5.61
N GLY A 107 9.38 19.63 5.93
CA GLY A 107 9.59 20.25 7.23
C GLY A 107 10.03 19.26 8.31
N ARG A 108 9.59 19.51 9.55
CA ARG A 108 9.94 18.73 10.75
C ARG A 108 8.70 18.43 11.58
N ILE A 109 8.70 17.30 12.27
CA ILE A 109 7.73 16.90 13.30
C ILE A 109 8.53 16.48 14.52
N ASP A 110 8.20 17.03 15.69
CA ASP A 110 8.91 16.74 16.96
C ASP A 110 10.43 16.78 16.83
N ASP A 111 10.93 17.85 16.19
CA ASP A 111 12.35 18.05 15.90
C ASP A 111 13.03 16.96 15.04
N ALA A 112 12.28 16.12 14.34
CA ALA A 112 12.80 15.19 13.34
C ALA A 112 12.44 15.65 11.92
N LYS A 113 13.41 15.62 10.99
CA LYS A 113 13.14 15.96 9.57
C LYS A 113 12.26 14.88 8.95
N VAL A 114 11.18 15.31 8.30
CA VAL A 114 10.32 14.41 7.51
C VAL A 114 10.97 14.19 6.15
N CYS A 115 11.26 12.93 5.82
CA CYS A 115 11.91 12.53 4.57
C CYS A 115 10.91 12.05 3.51
N LEU A 116 9.75 11.54 3.93
CA LEU A 116 8.67 11.09 3.06
C LEU A 116 7.34 11.45 3.70
N ARG A 117 6.40 11.95 2.90
CA ARG A 117 4.99 12.10 3.26
C ARG A 117 4.14 11.71 2.07
N PHE A 118 3.23 10.77 2.29
CA PHE A 118 2.32 10.23 1.31
C PHE A 118 0.88 10.36 1.83
N ARG A 119 0.04 11.09 1.10
CA ARG A 119 -1.35 11.34 1.51
C ARG A 119 -2.31 10.54 0.64
N LEU A 120 -3.30 9.92 1.29
CA LEU A 120 -4.50 9.39 0.67
C LEU A 120 -5.64 10.39 0.90
N TYR A 121 -6.33 10.77 -0.17
CA TYR A 121 -7.42 11.73 -0.15
C TYR A 121 -8.77 11.02 -0.12
N LEU A 122 -9.85 11.72 0.25
CA LEU A 122 -11.22 11.17 0.33
C LEU A 122 -11.71 10.49 -0.95
N ASN A 123 -11.29 10.98 -2.11
CA ASN A 123 -11.60 10.37 -3.41
C ASN A 123 -10.76 9.12 -3.71
N GLN A 124 -10.06 8.58 -2.70
CA GLN A 124 -9.10 7.47 -2.80
C GLN A 124 -7.90 7.76 -3.72
N SER A 125 -7.75 8.99 -4.21
CA SER A 125 -6.53 9.41 -4.89
C SER A 125 -5.39 9.50 -3.90
N SER A 126 -4.18 9.27 -4.41
CA SER A 126 -2.95 9.38 -3.65
C SER A 126 -2.13 10.56 -4.13
N THR A 127 -1.20 10.99 -3.29
CA THR A 127 -0.19 11.95 -3.73
C THR A 127 0.68 11.31 -4.81
N LYS A 128 0.72 11.93 -5.99
CA LYS A 128 1.65 11.58 -7.06
C LYS A 128 3.06 12.05 -6.68
N LEU A 129 4.05 11.17 -6.77
CA LEU A 129 5.43 11.45 -6.32
C LEU A 129 6.45 10.75 -7.22
N VAL A 130 7.67 11.29 -7.26
CA VAL A 130 8.86 10.55 -7.70
C VAL A 130 9.77 10.40 -6.49
N ILE A 131 10.28 9.19 -6.25
CA ILE A 131 11.20 8.89 -5.15
C ILE A 131 12.52 8.47 -5.76
N GLN A 132 13.62 9.12 -5.35
CA GLN A 132 14.98 8.69 -5.66
C GLN A 132 15.67 8.29 -4.36
N ASN A 133 16.39 7.19 -4.39
CA ASN A 133 17.18 6.69 -3.26
C ASN A 133 18.32 5.79 -3.78
N THR A 134 19.02 5.12 -2.87
CA THR A 134 20.07 4.15 -3.20
C THR A 134 19.62 2.95 -4.04
N HIS A 135 18.33 2.65 -4.11
CA HIS A 135 17.78 1.56 -4.91
C HIS A 135 17.43 1.97 -6.33
N GLY A 136 17.28 3.26 -6.61
CA GLY A 136 17.00 3.80 -7.94
C GLY A 136 15.95 4.91 -7.90
N VAL A 137 15.28 5.11 -9.04
CA VAL A 137 14.20 6.09 -9.20
C VAL A 137 12.87 5.37 -9.34
N PHE A 138 11.86 5.85 -8.65
CA PHE A 138 10.53 5.25 -8.58
C PHE A 138 9.48 6.31 -8.90
N TYR A 139 8.61 6.03 -9.86
CA TYR A 139 7.45 6.87 -10.17
C TYR A 139 6.21 6.26 -9.52
N LEU A 140 5.56 7.06 -8.68
CA LEU A 140 4.33 6.71 -7.98
C LEU A 140 3.19 7.56 -8.54
N PRO A 141 2.34 7.01 -9.42
CA PRO A 141 1.21 7.74 -9.98
C PRO A 141 0.14 8.04 -8.91
N SER A 142 -0.67 9.07 -9.16
CA SER A 142 -1.92 9.30 -8.43
C SER A 142 -2.99 8.41 -9.04
N TYR A 143 -3.60 7.52 -8.25
CA TYR A 143 -4.77 6.71 -8.62
C TYR A 143 -4.55 5.69 -9.75
N PHE A 144 -5.04 4.44 -9.58
CA PHE A 144 -5.04 3.28 -10.52
C PHE A 144 -3.75 2.90 -11.26
N GLY A 145 -2.67 3.67 -11.15
CA GLY A 145 -1.38 3.32 -11.73
C GLY A 145 -0.56 2.50 -10.76
N GLU A 146 0.12 1.49 -11.28
CA GLU A 146 1.09 0.71 -10.50
C GLU A 146 2.38 1.52 -10.32
N PRO A 147 2.93 1.60 -9.10
CA PRO A 147 4.27 2.12 -8.87
C PRO A 147 5.29 1.37 -9.71
N GLN A 148 6.21 2.11 -10.32
CA GLN A 148 7.21 1.51 -11.18
C GLN A 148 8.59 2.10 -10.94
N LYS A 149 9.60 1.25 -11.01
CA LYS A 149 11.00 1.65 -11.01
C LYS A 149 11.39 2.06 -12.43
N VAL A 150 12.08 3.19 -12.55
CA VAL A 150 12.54 3.75 -13.82
C VAL A 150 14.05 3.97 -13.77
N ALA A 151 14.66 4.19 -14.94
CA ALA A 151 16.11 4.33 -15.05
C ALA A 151 16.58 5.69 -14.54
N THR A 152 15.83 6.76 -14.83
CA THR A 152 16.24 8.14 -14.51
C THR A 152 15.09 9.03 -14.03
N LEU A 153 15.43 10.20 -13.48
CA LEU A 153 14.44 11.22 -13.10
C LEU A 153 13.70 11.77 -14.32
N GLU A 154 14.38 11.93 -15.45
CA GLU A 154 13.79 12.42 -16.70
C GLU A 154 12.70 11.46 -17.20
N GLU A 155 12.95 10.14 -17.15
CA GLU A 155 11.95 9.13 -17.49
C GLU A 155 10.73 9.21 -16.56
N ALA A 156 10.95 9.40 -15.25
CA ALA A 156 9.86 9.60 -14.28
C ALA A 156 9.01 10.84 -14.60
N GLN A 157 9.67 11.93 -15.00
CA GLN A 157 9.04 13.19 -15.39
C GLN A 157 8.20 13.03 -16.67
N GLU A 158 8.75 12.35 -17.69
CA GLU A 158 8.03 12.06 -18.94
C GLU A 158 6.77 11.23 -18.67
N LEU A 159 6.88 10.17 -17.87
CA LEU A 159 5.74 9.34 -17.46
C LEU A 159 4.68 10.17 -16.75
N TRP A 160 5.08 11.05 -15.82
CA TRP A 160 4.15 11.93 -15.12
C TRP A 160 3.37 12.82 -16.09
N ILE A 161 4.07 13.49 -17.02
CA ILE A 161 3.47 14.39 -18.01
C ILE A 161 2.51 13.61 -18.94
N GLN A 162 2.92 12.44 -19.41
CA GLN A 162 2.10 11.60 -20.28
C GLN A 162 0.80 11.17 -19.58
N HIS A 163 0.89 10.71 -18.33
CA HIS A 163 -0.30 10.33 -17.55
C HIS A 163 -1.24 11.52 -17.30
N ASN A 164 -0.70 12.71 -17.03
CA ASN A 164 -1.53 13.91 -16.85
C ASN A 164 -2.30 14.27 -18.12
N ARG A 165 -1.69 14.14 -19.31
CA ARG A 165 -2.37 14.40 -20.59
C ARG A 165 -3.56 13.47 -20.79
N ILE A 166 -3.37 12.17 -20.55
CA ILE A 166 -4.43 11.16 -20.70
C ILE A 166 -5.63 11.47 -19.80
N ILE A 167 -5.37 11.80 -18.53
CA ILE A 167 -6.42 12.15 -17.57
C ILE A 167 -7.15 13.43 -17.99
N SER A 168 -6.43 14.46 -18.43
CA SER A 168 -7.06 15.71 -18.89
C SER A 168 -7.94 15.51 -20.12
N SER A 169 -7.55 14.64 -21.06
CA SER A 169 -8.36 14.34 -22.25
C SER A 169 -9.57 13.43 -21.99
N GLY A 170 -9.55 12.65 -20.90
CA GLY A 170 -10.68 11.80 -20.51
C GLY A 170 -11.80 12.54 -19.79
N GLY A 171 -11.56 13.77 -19.34
CA GLY A 171 -12.54 14.61 -18.63
C GLY A 171 -13.49 15.40 -19.54
N ASP A 172 -13.29 15.41 -20.85
CA ASP A 172 -14.10 16.18 -21.82
C ASP A 172 -15.43 15.47 -22.22
N PHE A 173 -15.82 14.41 -21.51
CA PHE A 173 -17.06 13.66 -21.75
C PHE A 173 -17.97 13.60 -20.52
N TYR A 174 -18.23 14.74 -19.86
CA TYR A 174 -19.38 14.87 -18.94
C TYR A 174 -19.96 16.28 -18.99
#